data_AF-A0A2E8KPD5-F1
#
_entry.id   AF-A0A2E8KPD5-F1
#
_cell.length_a   1.000
_cell.length_b   1.000
_cell.length_c   1.000
_cell.angle_alpha   90.00
_cell.angle_beta   90.00
_cell.angle_gamma   90.00
#
_symmetry.space_group_name_H-M   'P 1'
#
loop_
_entity.id
_entity.type
_entity.pdbx_description
1 polymer ?
#
loop_
_entity_poly.entity_id
_entity_poly.type
_entity_poly.pdbx_seq_one_letter_code
_entity_poly.pdbx_strand_id
1 'polypeptide(L)'
;FQSHRLRVTSNLINRQNQIVLVKSFDNKKKALDYFVVFTGNREMLIDVNTGGYNTFVISSTNYIELFKNKDIEGYTDFFNEHYLSEKSKQSP
;
A
#
# COMPACT_ATOMS: atom_id res chain seq x y z
N PHE A 1 -17.89 4.66 -7.41
CA PHE A 1 -16.88 3.61 -7.21
C PHE A 1 -17.60 2.28 -7.02
N GLN A 2 -17.64 1.39 -8.02
CA GLN A 2 -18.11 0.04 -7.77
C GLN A 2 -17.01 -0.71 -7.01
N SER A 3 -17.31 -1.10 -5.77
CA SER A 3 -16.47 -2.00 -4.98
C SER A 3 -16.43 -3.38 -5.65
N HIS A 4 -15.65 -3.51 -6.72
CA HIS A 4 -15.21 -4.81 -7.21
C HIS A 4 -14.63 -5.54 -6.01
N ARG A 5 -15.12 -6.75 -5.72
CA ARG A 5 -14.90 -7.51 -4.46
C ARG A 5 -13.45 -7.39 -3.94
N LEU A 6 -13.19 -6.34 -3.18
CA LEU A 6 -11.89 -6.12 -2.56
C LEU A 6 -11.73 -7.23 -1.53
N ARG A 7 -10.58 -7.89 -1.57
CA ARG A 7 -10.25 -8.90 -0.58
C ARG A 7 -9.29 -8.26 0.40
N VAL A 8 -9.65 -8.32 1.68
CA VAL A 8 -8.80 -7.86 2.76
C VAL A 8 -8.28 -9.08 3.50
N THR A 9 -6.97 -9.16 3.68
CA THR A 9 -6.31 -10.20 4.47
C THR A 9 -5.35 -9.56 5.44
N SER A 10 -5.16 -10.15 6.61
CA SER A 10 -4.16 -9.67 7.55
C SER A 10 -3.24 -10.77 8.03
N ASN A 11 -1.95 -10.47 8.09
CA ASN A 11 -0.88 -11.40 8.46
C ASN A 11 0.20 -10.67 9.26
N LEU A 12 0.90 -11.38 10.14
CA LEU A 12 2.11 -10.87 10.77
C LEU A 12 3.28 -10.97 9.78
N ILE A 13 4.05 -9.89 9.63
CA ILE A 13 5.31 -9.90 8.86
C ILE A 13 6.52 -10.15 9.77
N ASN A 14 6.42 -9.72 11.03
CA ASN A 14 7.37 -10.05 12.09
C ASN A 14 6.66 -9.99 13.46
N ARG A 15 7.42 -10.11 14.56
CA ARG A 15 6.85 -10.17 15.91
C ARG A 15 6.18 -8.86 16.36
N GLN A 16 6.52 -7.74 15.71
CA GLN A 16 6.09 -6.40 16.09
C GLN A 16 5.16 -5.75 15.06
N ASN A 17 5.08 -6.29 13.84
CA ASN A 17 4.39 -5.65 12.73
C ASN A 17 3.37 -6.58 12.09
N GLN A 18 2.17 -6.04 11.89
CA GLN A 18 1.06 -6.66 11.16
C GLN A 18 0.87 -5.95 9.83
N ILE A 19 0.65 -6.72 8.77
CA ILE A 19 0.27 -6.22 7.45
C ILE A 19 -1.22 -6.44 7.25
N VAL A 20 -1.89 -5.40 6.76
CA VAL A 20 -3.25 -5.49 6.20
C VAL A 20 -3.12 -5.30 4.69
N LEU A 21 -3.46 -6.34 3.93
CA LEU A 21 -3.39 -6.33 2.47
C LEU A 21 -4.80 -6.20 1.89
N VAL A 22 -5.01 -5.12 1.14
CA VAL A 22 -6.18 -4.92 0.28
C VAL A 22 -5.78 -5.30 -1.15
N LYS A 23 -6.49 -6.24 -1.76
CA LYS A 23 -6.14 -6.79 -3.08
C LYS A 23 -7.35 -6.97 -3.98
N SER A 24 -7.10 -7.54 -5.17
CA SER A 24 -7.99 -7.61 -6.35
C SER A 24 -7.91 -6.38 -7.26
N PHE A 25 -6.78 -5.67 -7.26
CA PHE A 25 -6.52 -4.63 -8.25
C PHE A 25 -5.95 -5.25 -9.52
N ASP A 26 -6.56 -4.96 -10.67
CA ASP A 26 -6.11 -5.53 -11.95
C ASP A 26 -4.74 -5.01 -12.38
N ASN A 27 -4.37 -3.80 -11.96
CA ASN A 27 -3.10 -3.17 -12.34
C ASN A 27 -2.66 -2.08 -11.34
N LYS A 28 -1.42 -1.62 -11.52
CA LYS A 28 -0.79 -0.54 -10.72
C LYS A 28 -1.67 0.70 -10.65
N LYS A 29 -2.29 1.11 -11.77
CA LYS A 29 -3.12 2.31 -11.82
C LYS A 29 -4.32 2.21 -10.88
N LYS A 30 -5.09 1.12 -10.94
CA LYS A 30 -6.26 0.92 -10.05
C LYS A 30 -5.87 0.88 -8.58
N ALA A 31 -4.71 0.29 -8.26
CA ALA A 31 -4.20 0.27 -6.89
C ALA A 31 -3.79 1.68 -6.41
N LEU A 32 -3.13 2.47 -7.27
CA LEU A 32 -2.78 3.86 -6.96
C LEU A 32 -4.03 4.77 -6.85
N ASP A 33 -5.02 4.59 -7.71
CA ASP A 33 -6.30 5.31 -7.61
C ASP A 33 -6.97 5.05 -6.25
N TYR A 34 -6.98 3.79 -5.79
CA TYR A 34 -7.47 3.44 -4.45
C TYR A 34 -6.61 4.06 -3.35
N PHE A 35 -5.28 4.00 -3.46
CA PHE A 35 -4.35 4.60 -2.51
C PHE A 35 -4.60 6.10 -2.32
N VAL A 36 -4.80 6.85 -3.41
CA VAL A 36 -5.08 8.30 -3.37
C VAL A 36 -6.41 8.57 -2.65
N VAL A 37 -7.47 7.83 -2.98
CA VAL A 37 -8.77 7.99 -2.31
C VAL A 37 -8.69 7.60 -0.82
N PHE A 38 -7.99 6.52 -0.49
CA PHE A 38 -7.84 6.04 0.87
C PHE A 38 -7.04 7.03 1.73
N THR A 39 -5.92 7.55 1.21
CA THR A 39 -5.05 8.49 1.93
C THR A 39 -5.56 9.93 1.92
N GLY A 40 -6.37 10.33 0.93
CA GLY A 40 -7.00 11.63 0.85
C GLY A 40 -8.12 11.83 1.89
N ASN A 41 -8.74 10.75 2.37
CA ASN A 41 -9.80 10.78 3.38
C ASN A 41 -9.25 10.67 4.83
N ARG A 42 -8.00 11.08 5.05
CA ARG A 42 -7.26 10.86 6.32
C ARG A 42 -7.96 11.43 7.55
N GLU A 43 -8.75 12.48 7.41
CA GLU A 43 -9.50 13.10 8.51
C GLU A 43 -10.52 12.13 9.15
N MET A 44 -11.09 11.19 8.38
CA MET A 44 -12.00 10.16 8.93
C MET A 44 -11.28 8.99 9.61
N LEU A 45 -9.94 8.90 9.48
CA LEU A 45 -9.13 7.78 10.01
C LEU A 45 -8.28 8.19 11.21
N ILE A 46 -8.30 9.47 11.60
CA ILE A 46 -7.60 10.01 12.77
C ILE A 46 -8.04 9.32 14.07
N ASP A 47 -9.34 9.03 14.22
CA ASP A 47 -9.88 8.38 15.42
C ASP A 47 -9.48 6.90 15.54
N VAL A 48 -9.11 6.26 14.43
CA VAL A 48 -8.69 4.84 14.40
C VAL A 48 -7.17 4.70 14.56
N ASN A 49 -6.41 5.79 14.38
CA ASN A 49 -4.95 5.69 14.30
C ASN A 49 -4.19 6.88 14.91
N THR A 50 -3.97 6.81 16.22
CA THR A 50 -3.10 7.73 16.97
C THR A 50 -1.60 7.42 16.82
N GLY A 51 -1.23 6.23 16.35
CA GLY A 51 0.16 5.75 16.25
C GLY A 51 0.81 5.84 14.86
N GLY A 52 0.03 6.16 13.82
CA GLY A 52 0.50 6.14 12.44
C GLY A 52 0.52 4.73 11.83
N TYR A 53 0.32 4.64 10.51
CA TYR A 53 0.53 3.40 9.76
C TYR A 53 1.22 3.73 8.43
N ASN A 54 2.10 2.83 7.97
CA ASN A 54 2.69 2.93 6.64
C ASN A 54 1.69 2.41 5.61
N THR A 55 1.47 3.18 4.54
CA THR A 55 0.63 2.78 3.42
C THR A 55 1.42 2.92 2.14
N PHE A 56 1.42 1.88 1.32
CA PHE A 56 2.04 1.89 0.01
C PHE A 56 1.33 0.91 -0.93
N VAL A 57 1.46 1.12 -2.23
CA VAL A 57 1.08 0.12 -3.24
C VAL A 57 2.22 -0.87 -3.42
N ILE A 58 1.89 -2.14 -3.56
CA ILE A 58 2.87 -3.21 -3.71
C ILE A 58 2.43 -4.23 -4.76
N SER A 59 3.37 -4.62 -5.63
CA SER A 59 3.16 -5.70 -6.59
C SER A 59 3.31 -7.07 -5.90
N SER A 60 2.78 -8.13 -6.49
CA SER A 60 2.94 -9.49 -5.96
C SER A 60 4.41 -9.89 -5.80
N THR A 61 5.27 -9.51 -6.76
CA THR A 61 6.71 -9.77 -6.73
C THR A 61 7.38 -9.03 -5.57
N ASN A 62 7.11 -7.73 -5.43
CA ASN A 62 7.69 -6.94 -4.35
C ASN A 62 7.17 -7.36 -2.97
N TYR A 63 5.93 -7.86 -2.89
CA TYR A 63 5.37 -8.38 -1.65
C TYR A 63 6.14 -9.61 -1.15
N ILE A 64 6.54 -10.50 -2.06
CA ILE A 64 7.38 -11.65 -1.72
C ILE A 64 8.73 -11.18 -1.16
N GLU A 65 9.36 -10.19 -1.80
CA GLU A 65 10.65 -9.65 -1.35
C GLU A 65 10.54 -8.92 0.01
N LEU A 66 9.50 -8.11 0.19
CA LEU A 66 9.22 -7.47 1.48
C LEU A 66 9.04 -8.52 2.59
N PHE A 67 8.33 -9.61 2.32
CA PHE A 67 8.10 -10.65 3.33
C PHE A 67 9.37 -11.42 3.70
N LYS A 68 10.29 -11.60 2.75
CA LYS A 68 11.61 -12.22 2.99
C LYS A 68 12.51 -11.28 3.81
N ASN A 69 12.66 -10.04 3.36
CA ASN A 69 13.66 -9.11 3.88
C ASN A 69 13.17 -8.35 5.12
N LYS A 70 11.85 -8.22 5.28
CA LYS A 70 11.17 -7.50 6.38
C LYS A 70 11.57 -6.03 6.50
N ASP A 71 12.11 -5.48 5.41
CA ASP A 71 12.56 -4.10 5.31
C ASP A 71 11.41 -3.19 4.86
N ILE A 72 10.61 -2.77 5.84
CA ILE A 72 9.43 -1.91 5.62
C ILE A 72 9.86 -0.49 5.24
N GLU A 73 10.95 0.01 5.84
CA GLU A 73 11.48 1.35 5.61
C GLU A 73 12.04 1.46 4.19
N GLY A 74 12.91 0.54 3.80
CA GLY A 74 13.46 0.51 2.44
C GLY A 74 12.39 0.33 1.36
N TYR A 75 11.34 -0.44 1.62
CA TYR A 75 10.22 -0.52 0.67
C TYR A 75 9.40 0.79 0.62
N THR A 76 9.28 1.51 1.74
CA THR A 76 8.59 2.80 1.77
C THR A 76 9.34 3.82 0.93
N ASP A 77 10.67 3.86 1.02
CA ASP A 77 11.52 4.73 0.19
C ASP A 77 11.42 4.37 -1.29
N PHE A 78 11.53 3.08 -1.61
CA PHE A 78 11.34 2.58 -2.98
C PHE A 78 9.96 2.96 -3.55
N PHE A 79 8.90 2.85 -2.74
CA PHE A 79 7.55 3.25 -3.15
C PHE A 79 7.48 4.75 -3.45
N ASN A 80 8.03 5.59 -2.57
CA ASN A 80 8.06 7.04 -2.77
C ASN A 80 8.81 7.41 -4.07
N GLU A 81 9.94 6.76 -4.34
CA GLU A 81 10.75 7.01 -5.52
C GLU A 81 10.11 6.52 -6.83
N HIS A 82 9.57 5.30 -6.86
CA HIS A 82 9.17 4.64 -8.11
C HIS A 82 7.67 4.65 -8.41
N TYR A 83 6.84 4.99 -7.42
CA TYR A 83 5.38 4.97 -7.56
C TYR A 83 4.73 6.34 -7.34
N LEU A 84 5.36 7.23 -6.57
CA LEU A 84 4.82 8.57 -6.30
C LEU A 84 5.56 9.71 -7.01
N SER A 85 6.81 9.49 -7.47
CA SER A 85 7.55 10.53 -8.20
C SER A 85 6.85 10.94 -9.51
N GLU A 86 6.95 12.21 -9.89
CA GLU A 86 6.29 12.77 -11.09
C GLU A 86 6.63 12.00 -12.39
N LYS A 87 7.81 11.36 -12.47
CA LYS A 87 8.22 10.51 -13.60
C LYS A 87 7.39 9.22 -13.72
N SER A 88 6.88 8.69 -12.60
CA SER A 88 6.08 7.47 -12.56
C SER A 88 4.61 7.66 -12.94
N LYS A 89 4.12 8.91 -12.95
CA LYS A 89 2.76 9.30 -13.39
C LYS A 89 2.62 9.43 -14.92
N GLN A 90 3.74 9.41 -15.66
CA GLN A 90 3.80 9.64 -17.11
C GLN A 90 4.18 8.41 -17.94
N SER A 91 4.32 7.23 -17.34
CA SER A 91 4.60 6.01 -18.11
C SER A 91 3.32 5.50 -18.82
N PRO A 92 3.34 5.28 -20.15
CA PRO A 92 2.19 4.81 -20.95
C PRO A 92 1.59 3.49 -20.48
#